data_AF-A0A182XHP6-F1
#
_entry.id   AF-A0A182XHP6-F1
#
_cell.length_a   1.000
_cell.length_b   1.000
_cell.length_c   1.000
_cell.angle_alpha   90.00
_cell.angle_beta   90.00
_cell.angle_gamma   90.00
#
_symmetry.space_group_name_H-M   'P 1'
#
loop_
_entity.id
_entity.type
_entity.pdbx_description
1 polymer ?
#
loop_
_entity_poly.entity_id
_entity_poly.type
_entity_poly.pdbx_seq_one_letter_code
_entity_poly.pdbx_strand_id
1 'polypeptide(L)' 'YIAIVHPLRHRTSRKKARIFLLIIWALSCVLAAPCLMYSTVMTKRYNNGKTRTVCYMLWPDGRYPTSMADYM' A
#
# COMPACT_ATOMS: atom_id res chain seq x y z
N TYR A 1 -5.76 9.28 26.18
CA TYR A 1 -7.00 10.07 26.34
C TYR A 1 -8.05 9.33 27.17
N ILE A 2 -8.72 8.29 26.66
CA ILE A 2 -9.88 7.65 27.33
C ILE A 2 -9.59 7.13 28.75
N ALA A 3 -8.41 6.55 28.97
CA ALA A 3 -8.03 5.97 30.27
C ALA A 3 -7.85 7.01 31.40
N ILE A 4 -7.69 8.29 31.05
CA ILE A 4 -7.49 9.40 32.00
C ILE A 4 -8.82 10.10 32.29
N VAL A 5 -9.63 10.33 31.25
CA VAL A 5 -10.90 11.09 31.35
C VAL A 5 -12.07 10.25 31.88
N HIS A 6 -12.03 8.91 31.75
CA HIS A 6 -13.10 8.03 32.20
C HIS A 6 -12.53 6.88 33.07
N PRO A 7 -12.18 7.14 34.35
CA PRO A 7 -11.49 6.18 35.21
C PRO A 7 -12.33 4.94 35.59
N LEU A 8 -13.67 5.04 35.51
CA LEU A 8 -14.63 3.97 35.85
C LEU A 8 -15.10 3.15 34.65
N ARG A 9 -14.54 3.36 33.46
CA ARG A 9 -14.92 2.59 32.27
C ARG A 9 -14.30 1.19 32.38
N HIS A 10 -15.14 0.19 32.72
CA HIS A 10 -14.80 -1.23 32.77
C HIS A 10 -13.76 -1.57 31.69
N ARG A 11 -12.61 -2.11 32.12
CA ARG A 11 -11.46 -2.46 31.25
C ARG A 11 -11.99 -2.95 29.91
N THR A 12 -11.64 -2.23 28.84
CA THR A 12 -11.98 -2.61 27.48
C THR A 12 -11.63 -4.09 27.30
N SER A 13 -12.65 -4.90 27.03
CA SER A 13 -12.46 -6.34 26.92
C SER A 13 -11.36 -6.62 25.89
N ARG A 14 -10.40 -7.48 26.24
CA ARG A 14 -9.27 -7.87 25.35
C ARG A 14 -9.74 -8.35 23.97
N LYS A 15 -11.00 -8.77 23.86
CA LYS A 15 -11.67 -9.14 22.60
C LYS A 15 -11.87 -7.94 21.67
N LYS A 16 -12.29 -6.78 22.20
CA LYS A 16 -12.50 -5.54 21.43
C LYS A 16 -11.17 -5.05 20.84
N ALA A 17 -10.09 -5.05 21.62
CA ALA A 17 -8.77 -4.64 21.15
C ALA A 17 -8.26 -5.50 19.98
N ARG A 18 -8.44 -6.82 20.05
CA ARG A 18 -8.09 -7.74 18.95
C ARG A 18 -8.91 -7.48 17.69
N ILE A 19 -10.20 -7.20 17.82
CA ILE A 19 -11.06 -6.87 16.68
C ILE A 19 -10.57 -5.59 16.00
N PHE A 20 -10.29 -4.52 16.75
CA PHE A 20 -9.76 -3.29 16.18
C PHE A 20 -8.42 -3.51 15.47
N LEU A 21 -7.55 -4.33 16.04
CA LEU A 21 -6.26 -4.66 15.43
C LEU A 21 -6.46 -5.40 14.09
N LEU A 22 -7.35 -6.40 14.03
CA LEU A 22 -7.69 -7.08 12.79
C LEU A 22 -8.28 -6.13 11.73
N ILE A 23 -9.15 -5.21 12.15
CA ILE A 23 -9.74 -4.20 11.26
C ILE A 23 -8.66 -3.28 10.68
N ILE A 24 -7.74 -2.79 11.52
CA ILE A 24 -6.63 -1.94 11.07
C ILE A 24 -5.77 -2.68 10.06
N TRP A 25 -5.41 -3.94 10.33
CA TRP A 25 -4.63 -4.77 9.41
C TRP A 25 -5.36 -4.98 8.08
N ALA A 26 -6.65 -5.32 8.12
CA ALA A 26 -7.46 -5.51 6.92
C ALA A 26 -7.56 -4.21 6.10
N LEU A 27 -7.82 -3.07 6.74
CA LEU A 27 -7.87 -1.76 6.08
C LEU A 27 -6.52 -1.40 5.45
N SER A 28 -5.42 -1.62 6.15
CA SER A 28 -4.07 -1.41 5.61
C SER A 28 -3.83 -2.27 4.37
N CYS A 29 -4.21 -3.54 4.38
CA CYS A 29 -4.10 -4.42 3.21
C CYS A 29 -4.98 -3.96 2.05
N VAL A 30 -6.22 -3.53 2.31
CA VAL A 30 -7.13 -3.02 1.26
C VAL A 30 -6.58 -1.75 0.63
N LEU A 31 -6.04 -0.84 1.43
CA LEU A 31 -5.42 0.40 0.94
C LEU A 31 -4.13 0.12 0.15
N ALA A 32 -3.37 -0.90 0.52
CA ALA A 32 -2.15 -1.30 -0.18
C ALA A 32 -2.40 -2.19 -1.42
N ALA A 33 -3.56 -2.83 -1.52
CA ALA A 33 -3.94 -3.70 -2.64
C ALA A 33 -3.81 -3.04 -4.02
N PRO A 34 -4.28 -1.79 -4.26
CA PRO A 34 -4.06 -1.13 -5.54
C PRO A 34 -2.56 -0.96 -5.83
N CYS A 35 -1.74 -0.54 -4.87
CA CYS A 35 -0.29 -0.38 -5.07
C CYS A 35 0.39 -1.69 -5.48
N LEU A 36 -0.04 -2.82 -4.92
CA LEU A 36 0.47 -4.14 -5.29
C LEU A 36 0.02 -4.54 -6.69
N MET A 37 -1.25 -4.32 -7.04
CA MET A 37 -1.79 -4.65 -8.36
C MET A 37 -1.21 -3.79 -9.48
N TYR A 38 -0.96 -2.51 -9.22
CA TYR A 38 -0.37 -1.57 -10.18
C TYR A 38 1.15 -1.68 -10.26
N SER A 39 1.83 -2.40 -9.36
CA SER A 39 3.27 -2.66 -9.45
C SER A 39 3.57 -3.61 -10.61
N THR A 40 4.01 -3.05 -11.74
CA THR A 40 4.35 -3.81 -12.96
C THR A 40 5.86 -3.89 -13.12
N VAL A 41 6.34 -5.06 -13.56
CA VAL A 41 7.75 -5.25 -13.94
C VAL A 41 7.90 -5.14 -15.45
N MET A 42 8.81 -4.28 -15.92
CA MET A 42 9.23 -4.25 -17.33
C MET A 42 10.69 -4.63 -17.45
N THR A 43 10.96 -5.55 -18.37
CA THR A 43 12.31 -5.93 -18.77
C THR A 43 12.61 -5.28 -20.10
N LYS A 44 13.60 -4.37 -20.12
CA LYS A 44 14.05 -3.70 -21.35
C LYS A 44 15.44 -4.20 -21.72
N ARG A 45 15.60 -4.59 -22.98
CA ARG A 45 16.89 -4.99 -23.57
C ARG A 45 17.50 -3.76 -24.24
N TYR A 46 18.65 -3.32 -23.71
CA TYR A 46 19.37 -2.17 -24.27
C TYR A 46 20.21 -2.62 -25.46
N ASN A 47 20.47 -1.68 -26.37
CA ASN A 47 21.24 -1.90 -27.61
C ASN A 47 22.66 -2.45 -27.34
N ASN A 48 23.19 -2.21 -26.13
CA ASN A 48 24.48 -2.70 -25.66
C ASN A 48 24.44 -4.16 -25.14
N GLY A 49 23.42 -4.94 -25.52
CA GLY A 49 23.22 -6.35 -25.12
C GLY A 49 22.74 -6.57 -23.69
N LYS A 50 22.76 -5.55 -22.83
CA LYS A 50 22.38 -5.64 -21.41
C LYS A 50 20.86 -5.58 -21.22
N THR A 51 20.32 -6.50 -20.42
CA THR A 51 18.91 -6.49 -20.01
C THR A 51 18.80 -5.85 -18.62
N ARG A 52 17.86 -4.91 -18.44
CA ARG A 52 17.51 -4.40 -17.11
C ARG A 52 16.03 -4.64 -16.84
N THR A 53 15.74 -5.16 -15.66
CA THR A 53 14.38 -5.31 -15.15
C THR A 53 14.13 -4.22 -14.13
N VAL A 54 13.07 -3.45 -14.34
CA VAL A 54 12.66 -2.36 -13.45
C VAL A 54 11.24 -2.63 -12.98
N CYS A 55 11.01 -2.45 -11.68
CA CYS A 55 9.69 -2.46 -11.07
C CYS A 55 9.21 -1.01 -10.98
N TYR A 56 8.04 -0.71 -11.51
CA TYR A 56 7.45 0.63 -11.48
C TYR A 56 5.93 0.53 -11.34
N MET A 57 5.30 1.61 -10.87
CA MET A 57 3.85 1.69 -10.83
C MET A 57 3.30 2.02 -12.21
N LEU A 58 2.40 1.18 -12.73
CA LEU A 58 1.69 1.42 -13.96
C LEU A 58 0.45 2.28 -13.67
N TRP A 59 0.57 3.56 -13.94
CA TRP A 59 -0.56 4.47 -13.89
C TRP A 59 -1.52 4.21 -15.07
N PRO A 60 -2.83 4.45 -14.91
CA PRO A 60 -3.83 4.19 -15.94
C PRO A 60 -3.71 5.11 -17.16
N ASP A 61 -2.91 6.17 -17.07
CA ASP A 61 -2.61 7.12 -18.15
C ASP A 61 -1.59 6.57 -19.16
N GLY A 62 -0.85 5.52 -18.82
CA GLY A 62 0.02 4.81 -19.75
C GLY A 62 1.30 4.28 -19.12
N ARG A 63 2.18 3.74 -19.97
CA ARG A 63 3.51 3.27 -19.55
C ARG A 63 4.52 4.41 -19.72
N TYR A 64 5.52 4.47 -18.86
CA TYR A 64 6.72 5.27 -19.12
C TYR A 64 7.25 5.03 -20.56
N PRO A 65 7.58 6.09 -21.35
CA PRO A 65 7.68 7.51 -20.98
C PRO A 65 6.45 8.37 -21.30
N THR A 66 5.31 7.78 -21.68
CA THR A 66 4.12 8.55 -22.08
C THR A 66 3.21 8.92 -20.90
N SER A 67 3.42 8.34 -19.73
CA SER A 67 2.67 8.66 -18.51
C SER A 67 3.10 10.01 -17.95
N MET A 68 2.13 10.86 -17.68
CA MET A 68 2.32 12.19 -17.12
C MET A 68 2.26 12.15 -15.58
N ALA A 69 1.68 11.10 -15.00
CA ALA A 69 1.67 10.89 -13.55
C ALA A 69 3.06 10.51 -12.99
N ASP A 70 3.98 10.01 -13.83
CA ASP A 70 5.35 9.66 -13.41
C ASP A 70 6.22 10.89 -13.02
N TYR A 71 5.83 12.11 -13.43
CA TYR A 71 6.60 13.34 -13.15
C TYR A 71 5.98 14.25 -12.07
N MET A 72 4.79 13.94 -11.58
CA MET A 72 4.05 14.75 -10.61
C MET A 72 4.49 14.50 -9.17
#